data_AF-A0A5N5T4W1-F1
#
_entry.id   AF-A0A5N5T4W1-F1
#
_cell.length_a   1.000
_cell.length_b   1.000
_cell.length_c   1.000
_cell.angle_alpha   90.00
_cell.angle_beta   90.00
_cell.angle_gamma   90.00
#
_symmetry.space_group_name_H-M   'P 1'
#
loop_
_entity.id
_entity.type
_entity.pdbx_description
1 polymer ?
#
loop_
_entity_poly.entity_id
_entity_poly.type
_entity_poly.pdbx_seq_one_letter_code
_entity_poly.pdbx_strand_id
1 'polypeptide(L)'
;MVICDYLDETYPEPPLYPSDPWEKGWDKCLIEVFEVKVIQVIIKMFFDSPDSKTVKEITETLNNGLDIFEKELAKRGTKYFFGERPGMLDYAIFPWLERIPLLKKFYPDFFVLPKERFLKMGKIDYAVGAV
;
A
#
# COMPACT_ATOMS: atom_id res chain seq x y z
N MET A 1 -5.62 -10.55 -7.74
CA MET A 1 -4.27 -11.17 -7.66
C MET A 1 -4.16 -12.55 -8.34
N VAL A 2 -4.89 -12.83 -9.42
CA VAL A 2 -5.01 -14.20 -9.98
C VAL A 2 -3.66 -14.80 -10.40
N ILE A 3 -2.82 -14.02 -11.12
CA ILE A 3 -1.51 -14.50 -11.57
C ILE A 3 -0.58 -14.78 -10.39
N CYS A 4 -0.58 -13.92 -9.37
CA CYS A 4 0.25 -14.09 -8.18
C CYS A 4 -0.19 -15.29 -7.35
N ASP A 5 -1.50 -15.50 -7.19
CA ASP A 5 -2.07 -16.67 -6.50
C ASP A 5 -1.69 -17.97 -7.22
N TYR A 6 -1.77 -18.00 -8.57
CA TYR A 6 -1.31 -19.14 -9.35
C TYR A 6 0.18 -19.44 -9.14
N LEU A 7 1.02 -18.42 -9.08
CA LEU A 7 2.45 -18.58 -8.86
C LEU A 7 2.76 -19.09 -7.45
N ASP A 8 2.08 -18.58 -6.41
CA ASP A 8 2.23 -19.05 -5.02
C ASP A 8 1.78 -20.50 -4.85
N GLU A 9 0.71 -20.92 -5.54
CA GLU A 9 0.25 -22.31 -5.51
C GLU A 9 1.15 -23.26 -6.30
N THR A 10 1.70 -22.80 -7.43
CA THR A 10 2.58 -23.60 -8.29
C THR A 10 4.00 -23.70 -7.71
N TYR A 11 4.47 -22.65 -7.04
CA TYR A 11 5.80 -22.52 -6.46
C TYR A 11 5.70 -22.08 -4.98
N PRO A 12 5.35 -23.00 -4.06
CA PRO A 12 5.01 -22.66 -2.68
C PRO A 12 6.21 -22.25 -1.81
N GLU A 13 7.44 -22.38 -2.31
CA GLU A 13 8.67 -22.07 -1.57
C GLU A 13 9.49 -21.01 -2.32
N PRO A 14 9.74 -19.82 -1.73
CA PRO A 14 9.23 -19.38 -0.43
C PRO A 14 7.75 -18.95 -0.49
N PRO A 15 6.95 -19.16 0.58
CA PRO A 15 5.54 -18.81 0.57
C PRO A 15 5.32 -17.29 0.55
N LEU A 16 4.29 -16.82 -0.14
CA LEU A 16 3.92 -15.41 -0.19
C LEU A 16 2.74 -15.06 0.73
N TYR A 17 1.98 -16.06 1.20
CA TYR A 17 0.94 -15.89 2.20
C TYR A 17 1.28 -16.62 3.52
N PRO A 18 0.63 -16.22 4.63
CA PRO A 18 0.71 -16.97 5.88
C PRO A 18 0.19 -18.39 5.72
N SER A 19 0.76 -19.32 6.47
CA SER A 19 0.29 -20.72 6.51
C SER A 19 -1.04 -20.86 7.25
N ASP A 20 -1.31 -19.98 8.21
CA ASP A 20 -2.60 -19.92 8.89
C ASP A 20 -3.71 -19.43 7.93
N PRO A 21 -4.80 -20.19 7.75
CA PRO A 21 -5.87 -19.82 6.82
C PRO A 21 -6.56 -18.51 7.16
N TRP A 22 -6.68 -18.17 8.45
CA TRP A 22 -7.30 -16.93 8.89
C TRP A 22 -6.43 -15.73 8.55
N GLU A 23 -5.13 -15.79 8.84
CA GLU A 23 -4.17 -14.75 8.46
C GLU A 23 -4.07 -14.58 6.95
N LYS A 24 -4.02 -15.69 6.17
CA LYS A 24 -4.07 -15.64 4.70
C LYS A 24 -5.35 -14.98 4.19
N GLY A 25 -6.49 -15.32 4.77
CA GLY A 25 -7.78 -14.69 4.45
C GLY A 25 -7.78 -13.19 4.77
N TRP A 26 -7.19 -12.81 5.90
CA TRP A 26 -7.08 -11.41 6.31
C TRP A 26 -6.18 -10.60 5.38
N ASP A 27 -5.04 -11.14 4.95
CA ASP A 27 -4.19 -10.50 3.95
C ASP A 27 -4.94 -10.29 2.62
N LYS A 28 -5.72 -11.28 2.16
CA LYS A 28 -6.55 -11.13 0.97
C LYS A 28 -7.61 -10.03 1.14
N CYS A 29 -8.27 -9.96 2.29
CA CYS A 29 -9.21 -8.86 2.60
C CYS A 29 -8.51 -7.49 2.54
N LEU A 30 -7.31 -7.37 3.11
CA LEU A 30 -6.56 -6.12 3.10
C LEU A 30 -6.13 -5.70 1.70
N ILE A 31 -5.80 -6.65 0.81
CA ILE A 31 -5.54 -6.37 -0.61
C ILE A 31 -6.78 -5.75 -1.28
N GLU A 32 -7.98 -6.30 -1.04
CA GLU A 32 -9.22 -5.74 -1.59
C GLU A 32 -9.55 -4.36 -0.98
N VAL A 33 -9.28 -4.16 0.31
CA VAL A 33 -9.41 -2.84 0.94
C VAL A 33 -8.45 -1.84 0.30
N PHE A 34 -7.20 -2.25 -0.01
CA PHE A 34 -6.21 -1.40 -0.64
C PHE A 34 -6.64 -0.97 -2.05
N GLU A 35 -7.20 -1.91 -2.82
CA GLU A 35 -7.78 -1.64 -4.14
C GLU A 35 -8.82 -0.52 -4.06
N VAL A 36 -9.81 -0.67 -3.19
CA VAL A 36 -10.92 0.28 -3.10
C VAL A 36 -10.52 1.62 -2.48
N LYS A 37 -9.67 1.60 -1.44
CA LYS A 37 -9.36 2.81 -0.63
C LYS A 37 -8.15 3.60 -1.11
N VAL A 38 -7.24 2.97 -1.86
CA VAL A 38 -5.95 3.57 -2.24
C VAL A 38 -5.80 3.59 -3.76
N ILE A 39 -5.89 2.43 -4.42
CA ILE A 39 -5.61 2.31 -5.86
C ILE A 39 -6.56 3.18 -6.69
N GLN A 40 -7.86 3.07 -6.45
CA GLN A 40 -8.87 3.86 -7.18
C GLN A 40 -8.67 5.38 -6.99
N VAL A 41 -8.14 5.81 -5.84
CA VAL A 41 -7.85 7.21 -5.54
C VAL A 41 -6.60 7.68 -6.32
N ILE A 42 -5.55 6.86 -6.36
CA ILE A 42 -4.35 7.12 -7.15
C ILE A 42 -4.69 7.19 -8.65
N ILE A 43 -5.55 6.29 -9.15
CA ILE A 43 -6.00 6.28 -10.56
C ILE A 43 -6.69 7.61 -10.91
N LYS A 44 -7.59 8.12 -10.07
CA LYS A 44 -8.25 9.43 -10.31
C LYS A 44 -7.26 10.57 -10.49
N MET A 45 -6.18 10.60 -9.71
CA MET A 45 -5.13 11.62 -9.85
C MET A 45 -4.44 11.59 -11.22
N PHE A 46 -4.33 10.41 -11.86
CA PHE A 46 -3.72 10.28 -13.18
C PHE A 46 -4.63 10.73 -14.33
N PHE A 47 -5.94 10.53 -14.21
CA PHE A 47 -6.88 10.73 -15.32
C PHE A 47 -7.70 12.02 -15.23
N ASP A 48 -8.00 12.51 -14.03
CA ASP A 48 -9.00 13.58 -13.86
C ASP A 48 -8.41 15.00 -13.85
N SER A 49 -7.08 15.15 -13.82
CA SER A 49 -6.39 16.46 -13.77
C SER A 49 -7.00 17.45 -12.75
N PRO A 50 -7.10 17.08 -11.47
CA PRO A 50 -7.81 17.87 -10.46
C PRO A 50 -7.14 19.22 -10.17
N ASP A 51 -7.93 20.19 -9.72
CA ASP A 51 -7.43 21.46 -9.19
C ASP A 51 -6.76 21.28 -7.80
N SER A 52 -6.03 22.29 -7.33
CA SER A 52 -5.32 22.25 -6.04
C SER A 52 -6.21 21.93 -4.83
N LYS A 53 -7.47 22.41 -4.82
CA LYS A 53 -8.40 22.13 -3.72
C LYS A 53 -8.78 20.65 -3.74
N THR A 54 -9.17 20.13 -4.89
CA THR A 54 -9.52 18.72 -5.07
C THR A 54 -8.31 17.81 -4.79
N VAL A 55 -7.09 18.20 -5.16
CA VAL A 55 -5.86 17.46 -4.81
C VAL A 55 -5.73 17.29 -3.29
N LYS A 56 -5.99 18.33 -2.49
CA LYS A 56 -5.90 18.26 -1.02
C LYS A 56 -6.94 17.30 -0.44
N GLU A 57 -8.18 17.36 -0.93
CA GLU A 57 -9.26 16.45 -0.51
C GLU A 57 -8.95 14.99 -0.86
N ILE A 58 -8.43 14.76 -2.07
CA ILE A 58 -7.98 13.44 -2.53
C ILE A 58 -6.81 12.94 -1.69
N THR A 59 -5.84 13.80 -1.39
CA THR A 59 -4.66 13.47 -0.58
C THR A 59 -5.08 13.01 0.82
N GLU A 60 -6.01 13.73 1.46
CA GLU A 60 -6.51 13.33 2.78
C GLU A 60 -7.31 12.03 2.72
N THR A 61 -8.13 11.84 1.68
CA THR A 61 -8.85 10.58 1.43
C THR A 61 -7.88 9.40 1.30
N LEU A 62 -6.78 9.59 0.56
CA LEU A 62 -5.74 8.58 0.37
C LEU A 62 -5.02 8.26 1.68
N ASN A 63 -4.64 9.28 2.46
CA ASN A 63 -4.02 9.09 3.78
C ASN A 63 -4.97 8.36 4.75
N ASN A 64 -6.28 8.66 4.72
CA ASN A 64 -7.28 7.93 5.52
C ASN A 64 -7.38 6.46 5.12
N GLY A 65 -7.22 6.14 3.83
CA GLY A 65 -7.12 4.75 3.37
C GLY A 65 -5.87 4.06 3.90
N LEU A 66 -4.72 4.74 3.85
CA LEU A 66 -3.43 4.22 4.30
C LEU A 66 -3.36 4.04 5.83
N ASP A 67 -4.11 4.81 6.62
CA ASP A 67 -4.19 4.63 8.08
C ASP A 67 -4.59 3.22 8.52
N ILE A 68 -5.40 2.53 7.69
CA ILE A 68 -5.80 1.15 7.94
C ILE A 68 -4.56 0.26 7.98
N PHE A 69 -3.64 0.47 7.04
CA PHE A 69 -2.41 -0.30 6.87
C PHE A 69 -1.35 0.09 7.90
N GLU A 70 -1.26 1.36 8.27
CA GLU A 70 -0.41 1.79 9.40
C GLU A 70 -0.82 1.11 10.70
N LYS A 71 -2.12 1.10 11.02
CA LYS A 71 -2.65 0.43 12.22
C LYS A 71 -2.44 -1.07 12.17
N GLU A 72 -2.66 -1.68 11.01
CA GLU A 72 -2.44 -3.11 10.82
C GLU A 72 -0.96 -3.48 11.02
N LEU A 73 -0.03 -2.74 10.41
CA LEU A 73 1.39 -3.00 10.57
C LEU A 73 1.86 -2.73 12.00
N ALA A 74 1.34 -1.68 12.66
CA ALA A 74 1.59 -1.42 14.06
C ALA A 74 1.09 -2.57 14.96
N LYS A 75 -0.08 -3.14 14.66
CA LYS A 75 -0.64 -4.29 15.35
C LYS A 75 0.20 -5.56 15.15
N ARG A 76 0.68 -5.82 13.92
CA ARG A 76 1.57 -6.95 13.64
C ARG A 76 2.93 -6.81 14.33
N GLY A 77 3.45 -5.58 14.43
CA GLY A 77 4.71 -5.30 15.10
C GLY A 77 5.95 -5.76 14.32
N THR A 78 5.77 -6.11 13.04
CA THR A 78 6.79 -6.68 12.15
C THR A 78 7.40 -5.62 11.23
N LYS A 79 8.47 -5.99 10.50
CA LYS A 79 9.11 -5.11 9.51
C LYS A 79 8.26 -4.92 8.25
N TYR A 80 7.73 -6.01 7.71
CA TYR A 80 6.80 -6.06 6.58
C TYR A 80 5.46 -6.62 7.05
N PHE A 81 4.40 -6.51 6.24
CA PHE A 81 3.12 -7.14 6.60
C PHE A 81 3.28 -8.65 6.79
N PHE A 82 4.16 -9.28 6.04
CA PHE A 82 4.44 -10.72 6.13
C PHE A 82 5.54 -11.12 7.15
N GLY A 83 6.01 -10.19 7.99
CA GLY A 83 7.04 -10.48 9.00
C GLY A 83 8.38 -9.84 8.69
N GLU A 84 9.44 -10.65 8.63
CA GLU A 84 10.81 -10.18 8.39
C GLU A 84 11.15 -9.98 6.89
N ARG A 85 10.30 -10.49 6.00
CA ARG A 85 10.41 -10.34 4.55
C ARG A 85 9.06 -9.95 3.94
N PRO A 86 9.02 -9.31 2.76
CA PRO A 86 7.76 -9.00 2.10
C PRO A 86 7.00 -10.27 1.68
N GLY A 87 5.67 -10.18 1.72
CA GLY A 87 4.74 -11.20 1.20
C GLY A 87 3.70 -10.59 0.27
N MET A 88 2.62 -11.31 0.00
CA MET A 88 1.66 -10.93 -1.04
C MET A 88 0.99 -9.58 -0.78
N LEU A 89 0.65 -9.27 0.48
CA LEU A 89 0.09 -7.97 0.83
C LEU A 89 1.09 -6.83 0.57
N ASP A 90 2.36 -7.02 0.93
CA ASP A 90 3.44 -6.08 0.61
C ASP A 90 3.57 -5.87 -0.91
N TYR A 91 3.58 -6.95 -1.69
CA TYR A 91 3.69 -6.90 -3.15
C TYR A 91 2.47 -6.29 -3.85
N ALA A 92 1.28 -6.38 -3.24
CA ALA A 92 0.08 -5.71 -3.74
C ALA A 92 0.12 -4.19 -3.48
N ILE A 93 0.71 -3.76 -2.36
CA ILE A 93 0.78 -2.36 -1.93
C ILE A 93 1.91 -1.60 -2.64
N PHE A 94 3.11 -2.18 -2.61
CA PHE A 94 4.35 -1.50 -2.97
C PHE A 94 4.34 -0.80 -4.34
N PRO A 95 3.94 -1.46 -5.44
CA PRO A 95 3.99 -0.85 -6.78
C PRO A 95 3.13 0.41 -6.93
N TRP A 96 2.12 0.59 -6.08
CA TRP A 96 1.26 1.77 -6.10
C TRP A 96 1.87 2.93 -5.30
N LEU A 97 2.54 2.65 -4.19
CA LEU A 97 3.24 3.67 -3.40
C LEU A 97 4.42 4.27 -4.18
N GLU A 98 5.11 3.46 -4.98
CA GLU A 98 6.18 3.91 -5.91
C GLU A 98 5.72 4.95 -6.94
N ARG A 99 4.41 5.06 -7.20
CA ARG A 99 3.86 6.04 -8.14
C ARG A 99 3.66 7.42 -7.50
N ILE A 100 3.68 7.53 -6.17
CA ILE A 100 3.42 8.78 -5.44
C ILE A 100 4.44 9.88 -5.79
N PRO A 101 5.76 9.64 -5.84
CA PRO A 101 6.74 10.67 -6.19
C PRO A 101 6.51 11.27 -7.58
N LEU A 102 6.01 10.47 -8.53
CA LEU A 102 5.63 10.96 -9.86
C LEU A 102 4.44 11.91 -9.77
N LEU A 103 3.37 11.52 -9.07
CA LEU A 103 2.19 12.37 -8.89
C LEU A 103 2.51 13.69 -8.18
N LYS A 104 3.41 13.67 -7.19
CA LYS A 104 3.86 14.88 -6.49
C LYS A 104 4.56 15.89 -7.42
N LYS A 105 5.19 15.45 -8.51
CA LYS A 105 5.80 16.35 -9.51
C LYS A 105 4.73 17.11 -10.31
N PHE A 106 3.58 16.49 -10.58
CA PHE A 106 2.47 17.12 -11.29
C PHE A 106 1.55 17.92 -10.35
N TYR A 107 1.42 17.46 -9.10
CA TYR A 107 0.54 18.04 -8.10
C TYR A 107 1.34 18.31 -6.81
N PRO A 108 1.90 19.52 -6.63
CA PRO A 108 2.72 19.84 -5.47
C PRO A 108 2.03 19.67 -4.11
N ASP A 109 0.70 19.84 -4.08
CA ASP A 109 -0.14 19.64 -2.89
C ASP A 109 -0.44 18.15 -2.58
N PHE A 110 0.01 17.21 -3.42
CA PHE A 110 -0.18 15.77 -3.24
C PHE A 110 0.80 15.19 -2.22
N PHE A 111 0.49 15.40 -0.94
CA PHE A 111 1.33 15.05 0.20
C PHE A 111 0.83 13.79 0.92
N VAL A 112 1.29 12.64 0.44
CA VAL A 112 0.89 11.31 0.91
C VAL A 112 1.99 10.71 1.80
N LEU A 113 1.61 9.91 2.80
CA LEU A 113 2.52 9.30 3.78
C LEU A 113 3.37 10.29 4.61
N PRO A 114 2.78 11.33 5.25
CA PRO A 114 3.50 12.16 6.22
C PRO A 114 4.15 11.32 7.33
N LYS A 115 5.45 11.55 7.59
CA LYS A 115 6.26 10.75 8.53
C LYS A 115 5.73 10.79 9.96
N GLU A 116 5.03 11.86 10.33
CA GLU A 116 4.44 12.05 11.66
C GLU A 116 3.19 11.19 11.88
N ARG A 117 2.51 10.79 10.79
CA ARG A 117 1.29 9.96 10.81
C ARG A 117 1.60 8.49 10.53
N PHE A 118 2.59 8.21 9.69
CA PHE A 118 2.93 6.88 9.19
C PHE A 118 4.27 6.38 9.75
N LEU A 119 4.31 6.14 11.06
CA LEU A 119 5.53 5.79 11.80
C LEU A 119 6.07 4.41 11.44
N LYS A 120 5.21 3.47 11.05
CA LYS A 120 5.58 2.10 10.66
C LYS A 120 5.74 2.00 9.15
N MET A 121 4.73 2.42 8.39
CA MET A 121 4.77 2.35 6.93
C MET A 121 5.91 3.18 6.33
N GLY A 122 6.21 4.36 6.90
CA GLY A 122 7.33 5.20 6.47
C GLY A 122 8.72 4.60 6.75
N LYS A 123 8.80 3.48 7.47
CA LYS A 123 10.05 2.75 7.76
C LYS A 123 10.17 1.45 6.96
N ILE A 124 9.13 1.05 6.23
CA ILE A 124 9.24 -0.14 5.41
C ILE A 124 10.20 0.17 4.29
N ASP A 125 11.30 -0.57 4.27
CA ASP A 125 12.31 -0.46 3.23
C ASP A 125 11.78 -1.17 1.99
N TYR A 126 10.89 -0.45 1.31
CA TYR A 126 10.28 -0.85 0.07
C TYR A 126 11.20 -0.56 -1.12
N ALA A 127 12.40 0.00 -0.92
CA ALA A 127 13.18 0.63 -1.97
C ALA A 127 12.48 1.85 -2.60
N VAL A 128 11.69 2.59 -1.81
CA VAL A 128 11.32 3.96 -2.16
C VAL A 128 12.58 4.80 -1.99
N GLY A 129 13.21 5.11 -3.12
CA GLY A 129 14.36 6.00 -3.18
C GLY A 129 14.11 7.23 -2.32
N ALA A 130 15.13 7.56 -1.52
CA ALA A 130 15.25 8.84 -0.84
C ALA A 130 14.77 9.98 -1.75
N VAL A 131 13.72 10.67 -1.33
CA VAL A 131 13.43 12.05 -1.71
C VAL A 131 13.11 12.82 -0.44
#